data_AF-A0A537IZC8-F1
#
_entry.id   AF-A0A537IZC8-F1
#
_cell.length_a   1.000
_cell.length_b   1.000
_cell.length_c   1.000
_cell.angle_alpha   90.00
_cell.angle_beta   90.00
_cell.angle_gamma   90.00
#
_symmetry.space_group_name_H-M   'P 1'
#
loop_
_entity.id
_entity.type
_entity.pdbx_description
1 polymer ?
#
loop_
_entity_poly.entity_id
_entity_poly.type
_entity_poly.pdbx_seq_one_letter_code
_entity_poly.pdbx_strand_id
1 'polypeptide(L)'
;MGDRRWPHPPDDPHPRRRRVPGSAGGRCRGAVAGPPAVGHSARLAYAAVQRIGAMRLHVAFLPSLVPTGRPGSERSQICLVVDVIRASSSLVTIVERGASRILIAGDVESARQAAASWDDVVLVGEEEGLAPAGFDYGNSPVELARAPLRGRPVVFVTTNGTAAIRAVKGAGAVLVAAMRNGAAVCREAWRESTARGDDLAVVCAGREGAFSIDDAYCAGYLADALLTYGSADLTDGAIAALRLYRSEPDALAIFSQSAAARNVVRLGLTNDVAYCAQRNVSEVVPRLGRELYLVEETVKARRLDASPRGTAK
;
A
#
# COMPACT_ATOMS: atom_id res chain seq x y z
N MET A 1 -29.15 -39.32 -26.73
CA MET A 1 -29.18 -38.97 -28.17
C MET A 1 -30.25 -37.90 -28.35
N GLY A 2 -29.88 -36.73 -28.87
CA GLY A 2 -30.78 -35.59 -29.01
C GLY A 2 -29.99 -34.32 -29.27
N ASP A 3 -29.46 -34.22 -30.48
CA ASP A 3 -28.74 -33.08 -31.06
C ASP A 3 -29.44 -31.75 -30.80
N ARG A 4 -28.74 -30.79 -30.20
CA ARG A 4 -29.13 -29.37 -30.25
C ARG A 4 -28.30 -28.69 -31.33
N ARG A 5 -28.89 -28.58 -32.52
CA ARG A 5 -28.39 -27.74 -33.61
C ARG A 5 -28.61 -26.26 -33.27
N TRP A 6 -27.57 -25.46 -33.45
CA TRP A 6 -27.61 -24.00 -33.34
C TRP A 6 -28.23 -23.40 -34.61
N PRO A 7 -29.09 -22.37 -34.54
CA PRO A 7 -29.63 -21.73 -35.74
C PRO A 7 -28.59 -20.83 -36.42
N HIS A 8 -28.60 -20.85 -37.77
CA HIS A 8 -27.80 -19.97 -38.63
C HIS A 8 -28.26 -18.50 -38.53
N PRO A 9 -27.35 -17.53 -38.70
CA PRO A 9 -27.72 -16.11 -38.74
C PRO A 9 -28.46 -15.75 -40.04
N PRO A 10 -29.34 -14.73 -40.02
CA PRO A 10 -30.09 -14.29 -41.20
C PRO A 10 -29.23 -13.48 -42.18
N ASP A 11 -29.62 -13.54 -43.45
CA ASP A 11 -28.98 -12.92 -44.61
C ASP A 11 -28.83 -11.38 -44.50
N ASP A 12 -27.66 -10.89 -44.92
CA ASP A 12 -27.30 -9.46 -44.99
C ASP A 12 -27.96 -8.77 -46.21
N PRO A 13 -28.82 -7.74 -46.02
CA PRO A 13 -29.50 -7.06 -47.11
C PRO A 13 -28.76 -5.76 -47.48
N HIS A 14 -27.62 -5.86 -48.15
CA HIS A 14 -26.97 -4.70 -48.78
C HIS A 14 -26.86 -4.84 -50.30
N PRO A 15 -27.48 -3.93 -51.09
CA PRO A 15 -27.49 -4.03 -52.54
C PRO A 15 -26.12 -3.69 -53.15
N ARG A 16 -25.69 -4.56 -54.07
CA ARG A 16 -24.49 -4.42 -54.89
C ARG A 16 -24.48 -3.07 -55.63
N ARG A 17 -23.55 -2.18 -55.27
CA ARG A 17 -23.33 -0.93 -56.00
C ARG A 17 -22.71 -1.20 -57.37
N ARG A 18 -23.39 -0.74 -58.42
CA ARG A 18 -22.95 -0.73 -59.82
C ARG A 18 -21.65 0.08 -59.98
N ARG A 19 -20.70 -0.45 -60.76
CA ARG A 19 -19.56 0.29 -61.29
C ARG A 19 -20.03 1.24 -62.39
N VAL A 20 -19.56 2.49 -62.36
CA VAL A 20 -19.63 3.45 -63.48
C VAL A 20 -18.18 3.80 -63.86
N PRO A 21 -17.81 3.85 -65.15
CA PRO A 21 -16.43 4.15 -65.55
C PRO A 21 -16.14 5.65 -65.63
N GLY A 22 -14.93 5.98 -65.17
CA GLY A 22 -14.02 7.09 -65.48
C GLY A 22 -14.52 8.38 -66.16
N SER A 23 -14.11 9.51 -65.57
CA SER A 23 -13.65 10.67 -66.34
C SER A 23 -12.49 11.35 -65.61
N ALA A 24 -11.37 11.49 -66.31
CA ALA A 24 -10.19 12.22 -65.89
C ALA A 24 -10.47 13.72 -65.70
N GLY A 25 -9.79 14.34 -64.74
CA GLY A 25 -9.87 15.78 -64.51
C GLY A 25 -9.01 16.20 -63.33
N GLY A 26 -7.74 16.51 -63.61
CA GLY A 26 -6.79 16.97 -62.59
C GLY A 26 -7.20 18.29 -61.95
N ARG A 27 -6.85 18.43 -60.67
CA ARG A 27 -6.40 19.67 -60.03
C ARG A 27 -5.86 19.36 -58.64
N CYS A 28 -4.54 19.43 -58.50
CA CYS A 28 -3.85 19.46 -57.21
C CYS A 28 -4.30 20.72 -56.44
N ARG A 29 -4.95 20.53 -55.30
CA ARG A 29 -5.05 21.54 -54.24
C ARG A 29 -4.72 20.86 -52.93
N GLY A 30 -3.73 21.42 -52.23
CA GLY A 30 -3.02 20.80 -51.12
C GLY A 30 -3.95 20.33 -50.01
N ALA A 31 -3.87 19.03 -49.73
CA ALA A 31 -4.22 18.53 -48.42
C ALA A 31 -3.22 19.15 -47.43
N VAL A 32 -3.72 19.99 -46.52
CA VAL A 32 -2.97 20.33 -45.31
C VAL A 32 -2.75 19.01 -44.60
N ALA A 33 -1.50 18.51 -44.65
CA ALA A 33 -1.13 17.32 -43.91
C ALA A 33 -1.41 17.61 -42.43
N GLY A 34 -2.44 16.96 -41.89
CA GLY A 34 -2.58 16.87 -40.44
C GLY A 34 -1.28 16.29 -39.86
N PRO A 35 -0.90 16.64 -38.62
CA PRO A 35 0.32 16.14 -38.03
C PRO A 35 0.37 14.61 -38.16
N PRO A 36 1.53 14.03 -38.50
CA PRO A 36 1.63 12.59 -38.71
C PRO A 36 1.11 11.87 -37.47
N ALA A 37 0.28 10.84 -37.68
CA ALA A 37 -0.20 9.98 -36.60
C ALA A 37 1.03 9.38 -35.90
N VAL A 38 1.39 9.97 -34.76
CA VAL A 38 2.56 9.55 -33.98
C VAL A 38 2.31 8.10 -33.55
N GLY A 39 3.16 7.18 -34.00
CA GLY A 39 3.05 5.75 -33.69
C GLY A 39 3.02 5.50 -32.19
N HIS A 40 2.41 4.39 -31.76
CA HIS A 40 2.23 4.03 -30.35
C HIS A 40 3.53 4.19 -29.52
N SER A 41 4.66 3.73 -30.06
CA SER A 41 5.98 3.85 -29.43
C SER A 41 6.46 5.30 -29.24
N ALA A 42 6.19 6.18 -30.21
CA ALA A 42 6.58 7.59 -30.12
C ALA A 42 5.65 8.38 -29.17
N ARG A 43 4.36 7.99 -29.04
CA ARG A 43 3.47 8.51 -28.00
C ARG A 43 3.94 8.11 -26.60
N LEU A 44 4.37 6.86 -26.41
CA LEU A 44 4.93 6.39 -25.14
C LEU A 44 6.24 7.13 -24.80
N ALA A 45 7.13 7.31 -25.77
CA ALA A 45 8.36 8.08 -25.58
C ALA A 45 8.08 9.56 -25.22
N TYR A 46 7.11 10.20 -25.88
CA TYR A 46 6.74 11.59 -25.60
C TYR A 46 6.09 11.76 -24.22
N ALA A 47 5.23 10.82 -23.82
CA ALA A 47 4.65 10.79 -22.47
C ALA A 47 5.70 10.57 -21.37
N ALA A 48 6.79 9.84 -21.65
CA ALA A 48 7.90 9.67 -20.73
C ALA A 48 8.70 10.97 -20.54
N VAL A 49 8.91 11.75 -21.61
CA VAL A 49 9.66 13.03 -21.56
C VAL A 49 8.87 14.13 -20.84
N GLN A 50 7.54 14.16 -20.93
CA GLN A 50 6.71 15.17 -20.25
C GLN A 50 6.62 15.02 -18.72
N ARG A 51 7.23 13.97 -18.14
CA ARG A 51 7.20 13.69 -16.70
C ARG A 51 8.43 14.17 -15.94
N ILE A 52 9.37 14.81 -16.63
CA ILE A 52 10.55 15.42 -16.01
C ILE A 52 10.07 16.58 -15.11
N GLY A 53 10.03 16.33 -13.79
CA GLY A 53 9.54 17.27 -12.77
C GLY A 53 8.20 16.91 -12.10
N ALA A 54 7.50 15.88 -12.59
CA ALA A 54 6.28 15.38 -11.96
C ALA A 54 6.58 14.61 -10.66
N MET A 55 5.58 14.56 -9.78
CA MET A 55 5.58 13.71 -8.58
C MET A 55 5.87 12.27 -8.98
N ARG A 56 6.86 11.64 -8.36
CA ARG A 56 7.22 10.25 -8.59
C ARG A 56 6.38 9.33 -7.71
N LEU A 57 5.91 8.22 -8.26
CA LEU A 57 5.32 7.12 -7.50
C LEU A 57 6.22 5.90 -7.63
N HIS A 58 6.83 5.53 -6.51
CA HIS A 58 7.72 4.39 -6.39
C HIS A 58 7.06 3.24 -5.62
N VAL A 59 7.41 2.01 -5.97
CA VAL A 59 7.12 0.83 -5.15
C VAL A 59 8.43 0.11 -4.89
N ALA A 60 8.79 -0.01 -3.62
CA ALA A 60 9.90 -0.81 -3.14
C ALA A 60 9.33 -2.15 -2.64
N PHE A 61 9.76 -3.26 -3.24
CA PHE A 61 9.31 -4.60 -2.83
C PHE A 61 9.98 -5.11 -1.55
N LEU A 62 10.96 -4.36 -1.03
CA LEU A 62 11.65 -4.58 0.23
C LEU A 62 12.03 -3.24 0.86
N PRO A 63 12.18 -3.15 2.19
CA PRO A 63 12.64 -1.92 2.85
C PRO A 63 14.03 -1.49 2.39
N SER A 64 14.91 -2.44 2.04
CA SER A 64 16.25 -2.18 1.52
C SER A 64 16.28 -1.57 0.11
N LEU A 65 15.15 -1.59 -0.60
CA LEU A 65 15.00 -1.03 -1.94
C LEU A 65 14.37 0.37 -1.93
N VAL A 66 14.08 0.92 -0.75
CA VAL A 66 13.55 2.28 -0.64
C VAL A 66 14.64 3.27 -1.10
N PRO A 67 14.35 4.15 -2.08
CA PRO A 67 15.30 5.14 -2.54
C PRO A 67 15.61 6.12 -1.41
N THR A 68 16.88 6.47 -1.21
CA THR A 68 17.29 7.52 -0.24
C THR A 68 17.06 8.94 -0.81
N GLY A 69 15.98 9.13 -1.58
CA GLY A 69 15.69 10.34 -2.35
C GLY A 69 15.77 10.14 -3.86
N ARG A 70 15.39 11.18 -4.61
CA ARG A 70 15.49 11.22 -6.07
C ARG A 70 16.84 11.86 -6.45
N PRO A 71 17.73 11.17 -7.20
CA PRO A 71 18.99 11.77 -7.64
C PRO A 71 18.75 13.11 -8.35
N GLY A 72 19.43 14.16 -7.89
CA GLY A 72 19.27 15.52 -8.41
C GLY A 72 18.00 16.26 -7.97
N SER A 73 17.36 15.84 -6.88
CA SER A 73 16.14 16.47 -6.33
C SER A 73 16.17 16.46 -4.80
N GLU A 74 15.83 17.59 -4.18
CA GLU A 74 15.71 17.73 -2.72
C GLU A 74 14.37 17.24 -2.16
N ARG A 75 13.49 16.68 -3.01
CA ARG A 75 12.18 16.16 -2.59
C ARG A 75 12.32 15.01 -1.59
N SER A 76 11.57 15.11 -0.51
CA SER A 76 11.36 13.97 0.40
C SER A 76 10.32 13.02 -0.19
N GLN A 77 9.94 12.01 0.58
CA GLN A 77 8.91 11.04 0.20
C GLN A 77 7.87 10.89 1.30
N ILE A 78 6.61 10.69 0.90
CA ILE A 78 5.56 10.15 1.76
C ILE A 78 5.55 8.63 1.56
N CYS A 79 5.85 7.90 2.62
CA CYS A 79 5.96 6.44 2.59
C CYS A 79 4.67 5.78 3.09
N LEU A 80 4.11 4.88 2.28
CA LEU A 80 3.01 3.97 2.64
C LEU A 80 3.61 2.59 2.90
N VAL A 81 3.73 2.19 4.17
CA VAL A 81 4.31 0.89 4.57
C VAL A 81 3.25 -0.19 4.52
N VAL A 82 3.57 -1.30 3.86
CA VAL A 82 2.69 -2.45 3.63
C VAL A 82 3.35 -3.72 4.16
N ASP A 83 2.65 -4.40 5.07
CA ASP A 83 2.90 -5.78 5.53
C ASP A 83 1.51 -6.38 5.67
N VAL A 84 0.90 -6.75 4.56
CA VAL A 84 -0.57 -6.92 4.49
C VAL A 84 -1.03 -8.17 5.25
N ILE A 85 -0.20 -9.21 5.27
CA ILE A 85 -0.33 -10.42 6.08
C ILE A 85 0.88 -10.49 7.01
N ARG A 86 0.86 -9.84 8.18
CA ARG A 86 -0.33 -9.26 8.85
C ARG A 86 -0.11 -7.90 9.48
N ALA A 87 1.12 -7.43 9.65
CA ALA A 87 1.41 -6.36 10.59
C ALA A 87 0.65 -5.06 10.29
N SER A 88 0.58 -4.63 9.02
CA SER A 88 -0.16 -3.43 8.63
C SER A 88 -1.68 -3.57 8.84
N SER A 89 -2.26 -4.72 8.51
CA SER A 89 -3.68 -5.02 8.74
C SER A 89 -4.02 -5.05 10.23
N SER A 90 -3.12 -5.55 11.07
CA SER A 90 -3.22 -5.54 12.52
C SER A 90 -3.14 -4.13 13.09
N LEU A 91 -2.18 -3.31 12.65
CA LEU A 91 -2.05 -1.92 13.08
C LEU A 91 -3.28 -1.08 12.73
N VAL A 92 -3.82 -1.24 11.51
CA VAL A 92 -5.09 -0.62 11.11
C VAL A 92 -6.21 -1.05 12.05
N THR A 93 -6.30 -2.34 12.36
CA THR A 93 -7.33 -2.87 13.26
C THR A 93 -7.18 -2.34 14.68
N ILE A 94 -5.96 -2.24 15.22
CA ILE A 94 -5.69 -1.72 16.56
C ILE A 94 -6.14 -0.26 16.68
N VAL A 95 -5.82 0.58 15.67
CA VAL A 95 -6.28 1.98 15.64
C VAL A 95 -7.80 2.05 15.51
N GLU A 96 -8.41 1.22 14.65
CA GLU A 96 -9.87 1.15 14.49
C GLU A 96 -10.59 0.77 15.80
N ARG A 97 -9.95 -0.03 16.67
CA ARG A 97 -10.46 -0.40 18.00
C ARG A 97 -10.23 0.67 19.06
N GLY A 98 -9.62 1.80 18.70
CA GLY A 98 -9.49 2.97 19.54
C GLY A 98 -8.36 2.91 20.54
N ALA A 99 -7.28 2.17 20.26
CA ALA A 99 -6.04 2.27 21.04
C ALA A 99 -5.60 3.73 21.16
N SER A 100 -5.12 4.15 22.34
CA SER A 100 -4.73 5.55 22.56
C SER A 100 -3.42 5.93 21.89
N ARG A 101 -2.51 4.97 21.75
CA ARG A 101 -1.26 5.04 20.98
C ARG A 101 -0.68 3.65 20.79
N ILE A 102 0.19 3.49 19.81
CA ILE A 102 0.91 2.24 19.53
C ILE A 102 2.41 2.50 19.56
N LEU A 103 3.13 1.77 20.40
CA LEU A 103 4.58 1.81 20.53
C LEU A 103 5.19 0.68 19.70
N ILE A 104 5.89 1.05 18.63
CA ILE A 104 6.57 0.12 17.72
C ILE A 104 7.93 -0.23 18.30
N ALA A 105 8.06 -1.44 18.82
CA ALA A 105 9.32 -1.96 19.37
C ALA A 105 10.17 -2.60 18.26
N GLY A 106 11.49 -2.66 18.49
CA GLY A 106 12.44 -3.24 17.53
C GLY A 106 12.50 -4.76 17.61
N ASP A 107 12.27 -5.30 18.81
CA ASP A 107 12.35 -6.71 19.16
C ASP A 107 11.48 -7.01 20.38
N VAL A 108 11.31 -8.28 20.72
CA VAL A 108 10.46 -8.71 21.84
C VAL A 108 10.96 -8.17 23.17
N GLU A 109 12.27 -8.07 23.34
CA GLU A 109 12.87 -7.60 24.59
C GLU A 109 12.60 -6.11 24.83
N SER A 110 12.81 -5.27 23.82
CA SER A 110 12.45 -3.85 23.86
C SER A 110 10.93 -3.64 23.99
N ALA A 111 10.10 -4.55 23.47
CA ALA A 111 8.66 -4.52 23.71
C ALA A 111 8.32 -4.75 25.19
N ARG A 112 8.92 -5.77 25.82
CA ARG A 112 8.74 -6.05 27.26
C ARG A 112 9.20 -4.87 28.11
N GLN A 113 10.35 -4.30 27.81
CA GLN A 113 10.89 -3.14 28.53
C GLN A 113 10.00 -1.90 28.38
N ALA A 114 9.47 -1.66 27.17
CA ALA A 114 8.53 -0.58 26.93
C ALA A 114 7.23 -0.77 27.70
N ALA A 115 6.72 -2.00 27.78
CA ALA A 115 5.49 -2.32 28.52
C ALA A 115 5.66 -2.22 30.03
N ALA A 116 6.82 -2.60 30.59
CA ALA A 116 7.11 -2.51 32.03
C ALA A 116 6.99 -1.09 32.61
N SER A 117 6.96 -0.09 31.74
CA SER A 117 6.79 1.32 32.10
C SER A 117 5.32 1.75 32.27
N TRP A 118 4.35 0.86 32.08
CA TRP A 118 2.91 1.18 32.09
C TRP A 118 2.13 0.20 32.97
N ASP A 119 1.16 0.72 33.72
CA ASP A 119 0.29 -0.12 34.56
C ASP A 119 -0.82 -0.82 33.76
N ASP A 120 -1.29 -0.19 32.68
CA ASP A 120 -2.31 -0.73 31.77
C ASP A 120 -1.87 -0.55 30.32
N VAL A 121 -1.23 -1.58 29.76
CA VAL A 121 -0.74 -1.65 28.38
C VAL A 121 -1.02 -3.02 27.80
N VAL A 122 -1.27 -3.08 26.49
CA VAL A 122 -1.46 -4.33 25.77
C VAL A 122 -0.21 -4.66 24.99
N LEU A 123 0.37 -5.84 25.23
CA LEU A 123 1.47 -6.40 24.46
C LEU A 123 0.91 -7.21 23.29
N VAL A 124 1.23 -6.77 22.07
CA VAL A 124 0.80 -7.39 20.82
C VAL A 124 2.02 -7.69 19.97
N GLY A 125 2.10 -8.89 19.42
CA GLY A 125 3.20 -9.18 18.50
C GLY A 125 3.32 -10.62 18.09
N GLU A 126 4.37 -10.89 17.32
CA GLU A 126 4.68 -12.25 16.89
C GLU A 126 6.19 -12.53 16.78
N GLU A 127 6.56 -13.78 17.06
CA GLU A 127 7.78 -14.44 16.61
C GLU A 127 7.35 -15.74 15.89
N GLU A 128 7.86 -15.97 14.69
CA GLU A 128 7.47 -17.13 13.84
C GLU A 128 5.94 -17.23 13.61
N GLY A 129 5.23 -16.11 13.65
CA GLY A 129 3.78 -16.02 13.46
C GLY A 129 2.91 -16.26 14.70
N LEU A 130 3.50 -16.58 15.86
CA LEU A 130 2.80 -16.82 17.12
C LEU A 130 3.11 -15.75 18.16
N ALA A 131 2.19 -15.53 19.10
CA ALA A 131 2.41 -14.61 20.21
C ALA A 131 3.61 -15.05 21.07
N PRO A 132 4.58 -14.16 21.35
CA PRO A 132 5.65 -14.46 22.28
C PRO A 132 5.11 -14.74 23.69
N ALA A 133 5.84 -15.54 24.48
CA ALA A 133 5.43 -15.83 25.85
C ALA A 133 5.27 -14.54 26.67
N GLY A 134 4.11 -14.44 27.35
CA GLY A 134 3.73 -13.29 28.18
C GLY A 134 3.07 -12.13 27.41
N PHE A 135 2.84 -12.26 26.10
CA PHE A 135 2.06 -11.27 25.34
C PHE A 135 0.56 -11.50 25.48
N ASP A 136 -0.22 -10.42 25.43
CA ASP A 136 -1.68 -10.49 25.52
C ASP A 136 -2.31 -11.03 24.23
N TYR A 137 -1.75 -10.65 23.07
CA TYR A 137 -2.24 -11.05 21.75
C TYR A 137 -1.11 -11.35 20.77
N GLY A 138 -1.42 -12.24 19.81
CA GLY A 138 -0.62 -12.42 18.61
C GLY A 138 -0.81 -11.28 17.60
N ASN A 139 -0.27 -11.47 16.39
CA ASN A 139 -0.45 -10.55 15.26
C ASN A 139 -1.67 -10.91 14.38
N SER A 140 -2.73 -11.53 14.95
CA SER A 140 -3.98 -11.82 14.22
C SER A 140 -4.89 -10.59 14.25
N PRO A 141 -5.21 -9.98 13.09
CA PRO A 141 -6.15 -8.87 13.05
C PRO A 141 -7.58 -9.33 13.40
N VAL A 142 -7.94 -10.60 13.20
CA VAL A 142 -9.25 -11.14 13.60
C VAL A 142 -9.39 -11.20 15.13
N GLU A 143 -8.33 -11.63 15.83
CA GLU A 143 -8.28 -11.62 17.30
C GLU A 143 -8.29 -10.18 17.84
N LEU A 144 -7.45 -9.31 17.27
CA LEU A 144 -7.33 -7.90 17.67
C LEU A 144 -8.63 -7.13 17.45
N ALA A 145 -9.43 -7.48 16.44
CA ALA A 145 -10.75 -6.88 16.24
C ALA A 145 -11.73 -7.15 17.40
N ARG A 146 -11.45 -8.13 18.26
CA ARG A 146 -12.28 -8.46 19.44
C ARG A 146 -11.61 -8.05 20.75
N ALA A 147 -10.36 -7.61 20.71
CA ALA A 147 -9.59 -7.23 21.88
C ALA A 147 -10.10 -5.91 22.51
N PRO A 148 -10.08 -5.78 23.85
CA PRO A 148 -10.45 -4.55 24.56
C PRO A 148 -9.30 -3.55 24.50
N LEU A 149 -9.15 -2.87 23.36
CA LEU A 149 -8.04 -1.93 23.09
C LEU A 149 -8.38 -0.46 23.34
N ARG A 150 -9.67 -0.13 23.46
CA ARG A 150 -10.15 1.26 23.52
C ARG A 150 -9.51 2.04 24.66
N GLY A 151 -8.86 3.16 24.35
CA GLY A 151 -8.19 4.04 25.30
C GLY A 151 -6.85 3.53 25.84
N ARG A 152 -6.48 2.28 25.53
CA ARG A 152 -5.29 1.63 26.09
C ARG A 152 -4.09 1.83 25.17
N PRO A 153 -2.88 2.05 25.72
CA PRO A 153 -1.66 1.99 24.93
C PRO A 153 -1.38 0.55 24.51
N VAL A 154 -0.82 0.39 23.33
CA VAL A 154 -0.39 -0.90 22.79
C VAL A 154 1.12 -0.84 22.55
N VAL A 155 1.84 -1.88 22.96
CA VAL A 155 3.21 -2.12 22.50
C VAL A 155 3.14 -3.20 21.44
N PHE A 156 3.67 -2.92 20.26
CA PHE A 156 3.56 -3.75 19.07
C PHE A 156 4.94 -4.13 18.54
N VAL A 157 5.15 -5.43 18.29
CA VAL A 157 6.37 -5.95 17.65
C VAL A 157 6.08 -7.10 16.69
N THR A 158 6.74 -7.09 15.55
CA THR A 158 6.66 -8.13 14.51
C THR A 158 8.02 -8.20 13.82
N THR A 159 8.36 -9.31 13.19
CA THR A 159 9.65 -9.45 12.51
C THR A 159 9.79 -8.49 11.31
N ASN A 160 8.76 -8.37 10.46
CA ASN A 160 8.88 -7.64 9.18
C ASN A 160 8.33 -6.21 9.27
N GLY A 161 7.10 -6.04 9.76
CA GLY A 161 6.40 -4.75 9.76
C GLY A 161 7.11 -3.63 10.53
N THR A 162 7.66 -3.92 11.71
CA THR A 162 8.39 -2.90 12.50
C THR A 162 9.70 -2.49 11.84
N ALA A 163 10.41 -3.44 11.21
CA ALA A 163 11.61 -3.18 10.44
C ALA A 163 11.31 -2.27 9.23
N ALA A 164 10.20 -2.51 8.53
CA ALA A 164 9.78 -1.68 7.40
C ALA A 164 9.45 -0.24 7.81
N ILE A 165 8.71 -0.04 8.92
CA ILE A 165 8.42 1.30 9.46
C ILE A 165 9.72 2.01 9.85
N ARG A 166 10.62 1.31 10.55
CA ARG A 166 11.91 1.87 11.00
C ARG A 166 12.82 2.26 9.83
N ALA A 167 12.82 1.50 8.75
CA ALA A 167 13.64 1.77 7.57
C ALA A 167 13.30 3.11 6.90
N VAL A 168 12.05 3.58 7.04
CA VAL A 168 11.58 4.83 6.43
C VAL A 168 11.27 5.93 7.44
N LYS A 169 11.74 5.82 8.69
CA LYS A 169 11.45 6.80 9.76
C LYS A 169 11.89 8.24 9.43
N GLY A 170 12.84 8.42 8.51
CA GLY A 170 13.32 9.72 8.04
C GLY A 170 12.52 10.33 6.88
N ALA A 171 11.48 9.65 6.39
CA ALA A 171 10.62 10.15 5.33
C ALA A 171 9.77 11.35 5.79
N GLY A 172 9.28 12.16 4.84
CA GLY A 172 8.45 13.34 5.14
C GLY A 172 7.15 12.98 5.88
N ALA A 173 6.61 11.79 5.61
CA ALA A 173 5.63 11.13 6.48
C ALA A 173 5.69 9.60 6.27
N VAL A 174 5.29 8.86 7.31
CA VAL A 174 5.17 7.40 7.27
C VAL A 174 3.75 7.02 7.67
N LEU A 175 3.03 6.43 6.74
CA LEU A 175 1.64 5.97 6.87
C LEU A 175 1.61 4.44 6.75
N VAL A 176 0.76 3.78 7.54
CA VAL A 176 0.54 2.34 7.42
C VAL A 176 -0.65 2.09 6.49
N ALA A 177 -0.42 1.24 5.50
CA ALA A 177 -1.37 0.92 4.45
C ALA A 177 -1.62 -0.58 4.35
N ALA A 178 -2.88 -0.94 4.16
CA ALA A 178 -3.34 -2.28 3.87
C ALA A 178 -4.49 -2.21 2.84
N MET A 179 -4.94 -3.35 2.31
CA MET A 179 -6.17 -3.41 1.49
C MET A 179 -7.36 -2.74 2.20
N ARG A 180 -7.39 -2.95 3.51
CA ARG A 180 -8.42 -2.54 4.45
C ARG A 180 -8.67 -1.04 4.54
N ASN A 181 -7.62 -0.21 4.46
CA ASN A 181 -7.72 1.25 4.58
C ASN A 181 -7.20 1.99 3.33
N GLY A 182 -7.01 1.28 2.21
CA GLY A 182 -6.31 1.81 1.03
C GLY A 182 -6.85 3.14 0.51
N ALA A 183 -8.17 3.30 0.41
CA ALA A 183 -8.77 4.55 -0.04
C ALA A 183 -8.45 5.74 0.88
N ALA A 184 -8.52 5.53 2.20
CA ALA A 184 -8.25 6.56 3.19
C ALA A 184 -6.77 6.96 3.20
N VAL A 185 -5.87 5.97 3.20
CA VAL A 185 -4.42 6.25 3.19
C VAL A 185 -3.96 6.87 1.88
N CYS A 186 -4.48 6.44 0.72
CA CYS A 186 -4.15 7.07 -0.56
C CYS A 186 -4.63 8.53 -0.63
N ARG A 187 -5.81 8.82 -0.07
CA ARG A 187 -6.35 10.20 0.02
C ARG A 187 -5.45 11.10 0.87
N GLU A 188 -5.05 10.64 2.05
CA GLU A 188 -4.14 11.39 2.94
C GLU A 188 -2.76 11.57 2.30
N ALA A 189 -2.18 10.50 1.75
CA ALA A 189 -0.89 10.52 1.09
C ALA A 189 -0.84 11.48 -0.10
N TRP A 190 -1.84 11.44 -0.98
CA TRP A 190 -1.91 12.33 -2.15
C TRP A 190 -1.99 13.80 -1.74
N ARG A 191 -2.83 14.11 -0.74
CA ARG A 191 -2.98 15.47 -0.20
C ARG A 191 -1.65 15.97 0.38
N GLU A 192 -0.96 15.16 1.17
CA GLU A 192 0.31 15.56 1.77
C GLU A 192 1.43 15.74 0.76
N SER A 193 1.56 14.79 -0.17
CA SER A 193 2.55 14.86 -1.24
C SER A 193 2.34 16.12 -2.09
N THR A 194 1.09 16.42 -2.48
CA THR A 194 0.78 17.63 -3.25
C THR A 194 1.09 18.91 -2.48
N ALA A 195 0.76 18.96 -1.17
CA ALA A 195 0.99 20.13 -0.34
C ALA A 195 2.49 20.42 -0.10
N ARG A 196 3.32 19.37 -0.04
CA ARG A 196 4.75 19.46 0.26
C ARG A 196 5.63 19.47 -0.99
N GLY A 197 5.09 19.02 -2.12
CA GLY A 197 5.90 18.70 -3.30
C GLY A 197 6.76 17.45 -3.10
N ASP A 198 6.37 16.53 -2.23
CA ASP A 198 7.10 15.28 -1.98
C ASP A 198 6.71 14.18 -2.97
N ASP A 199 7.61 13.23 -3.20
CA ASP A 199 7.29 12.02 -3.96
C ASP A 199 6.49 11.02 -3.11
N LEU A 200 5.91 10.00 -3.74
CA LEU A 200 5.21 8.90 -3.07
C LEU A 200 6.01 7.61 -3.18
N ALA A 201 6.10 6.86 -2.08
CA ALA A 201 6.68 5.53 -2.06
C ALA A 201 5.76 4.55 -1.34
N VAL A 202 5.42 3.43 -1.99
CA VAL A 202 4.83 2.27 -1.30
C VAL A 202 5.95 1.30 -0.96
N VAL A 203 6.05 0.91 0.30
CA VAL A 203 7.16 0.13 0.84
C VAL A 203 6.63 -1.18 1.37
N CYS A 204 6.88 -2.25 0.62
CA CYS A 204 6.57 -3.61 1.05
C CYS A 204 7.58 -4.04 2.12
N ALA A 205 7.11 -4.62 3.20
CA ALA A 205 7.95 -5.20 4.23
C ALA A 205 8.66 -6.46 3.71
N GLY A 206 7.98 -7.23 2.85
CA GLY A 206 8.47 -8.52 2.42
C GLY A 206 8.45 -9.52 3.56
N ARG A 207 9.11 -10.66 3.35
CA ARG A 207 9.25 -11.70 4.36
C ARG A 207 10.66 -12.26 4.34
N GLU A 208 11.32 -12.26 5.49
CA GLU A 208 12.68 -12.83 5.63
C GLU A 208 13.66 -12.23 4.61
N GLY A 209 13.49 -10.93 4.31
CA GLY A 209 14.32 -10.21 3.32
C GLY A 209 14.00 -10.54 1.85
N ALA A 210 12.93 -11.30 1.58
CA ALA A 210 12.51 -11.69 0.24
C ALA A 210 11.17 -11.06 -0.17
N PHE A 211 10.95 -11.01 -1.49
CA PHE A 211 9.72 -10.53 -2.12
C PHE A 211 8.49 -11.26 -1.56
N SER A 212 7.43 -10.50 -1.23
CA SER A 212 6.13 -11.04 -0.84
C SER A 212 5.04 -10.63 -1.83
N ILE A 213 4.36 -11.61 -2.43
CA ILE A 213 3.38 -11.37 -3.50
C ILE A 213 2.10 -10.67 -3.01
N ASP A 214 1.69 -10.93 -1.78
CA ASP A 214 0.58 -10.27 -1.11
C ASP A 214 0.86 -8.78 -0.86
N ASP A 215 2.05 -8.44 -0.34
CA ASP A 215 2.48 -7.05 -0.19
C ASP A 215 2.56 -6.35 -1.54
N ALA A 216 3.17 -7.00 -2.55
CA ALA A 216 3.28 -6.46 -3.90
C ALA A 216 1.91 -6.23 -4.57
N TYR A 217 0.95 -7.13 -4.35
CA TYR A 217 -0.42 -6.98 -4.82
C TYR A 217 -1.11 -5.80 -4.13
N CYS A 218 -1.00 -5.70 -2.81
CA CYS A 218 -1.52 -4.57 -2.04
C CYS A 218 -0.88 -3.25 -2.50
N ALA A 219 0.42 -3.23 -2.77
CA ALA A 219 1.10 -2.05 -3.31
C ALA A 219 0.60 -1.66 -4.70
N GLY A 220 0.29 -2.65 -5.56
CA GLY A 220 -0.34 -2.42 -6.85
C GLY A 220 -1.73 -1.81 -6.73
N TYR A 221 -2.53 -2.30 -5.78
CA TYR A 221 -3.82 -1.70 -5.44
C TYR A 221 -3.67 -0.23 -5.00
N LEU A 222 -2.75 0.07 -4.09
CA LEU A 222 -2.51 1.43 -3.60
C LEU A 222 -2.02 2.35 -4.73
N ALA A 223 -1.14 1.86 -5.60
CA ALA A 223 -0.68 2.61 -6.77
C ALA A 223 -1.84 2.91 -7.74
N ASP A 224 -2.73 1.96 -7.98
CA ASP A 224 -3.89 2.14 -8.84
C ASP A 224 -4.86 3.18 -8.25
N ALA A 225 -5.10 3.10 -6.94
CA ALA A 225 -5.93 4.06 -6.21
C ALA A 225 -5.33 5.48 -6.21
N LEU A 226 -4.01 5.62 -6.00
CA LEU A 226 -3.33 6.93 -6.05
C LEU A 226 -3.46 7.59 -7.43
N LEU A 227 -3.37 6.82 -8.50
CA LEU A 227 -3.47 7.33 -9.87
C LEU A 227 -4.88 7.85 -10.23
N THR A 228 -5.89 7.60 -9.40
CA THR A 228 -7.23 8.20 -9.57
C THR A 228 -7.26 9.69 -9.21
N TYR A 229 -6.30 10.17 -8.42
CA TYR A 229 -6.21 11.58 -8.01
C TYR A 229 -5.38 12.44 -8.97
N GLY A 230 -4.59 11.82 -9.86
CA GLY A 230 -3.80 12.52 -10.87
C GLY A 230 -2.67 11.69 -11.46
N SER A 231 -1.84 12.33 -12.29
CA SER A 231 -0.71 11.67 -12.94
C SER A 231 0.55 11.68 -12.07
N ALA A 232 1.27 10.55 -12.06
CA ALA A 232 2.59 10.41 -11.45
C ALA A 232 3.61 9.86 -12.46
N ASP A 233 4.89 10.10 -12.20
CA ASP A 233 6.00 9.39 -12.84
C ASP A 233 6.23 8.04 -12.17
N LEU A 234 5.97 6.95 -12.90
CA LEU A 234 5.97 5.60 -12.34
C LEU A 234 7.35 4.97 -12.49
N THR A 235 7.90 4.46 -11.39
CA THR A 235 9.10 3.61 -11.47
C THR A 235 8.76 2.19 -11.91
N ASP A 236 9.76 1.41 -12.34
CA ASP A 236 9.61 0.00 -12.69
C ASP A 236 8.87 -0.83 -11.64
N GLY A 237 9.19 -0.65 -10.35
CA GLY A 237 8.49 -1.32 -9.26
C GLY A 237 6.99 -0.99 -9.22
N ALA A 238 6.62 0.27 -9.46
CA ALA A 238 5.23 0.71 -9.50
C ALA A 238 4.50 0.13 -10.72
N ILE A 239 5.15 0.09 -11.88
CA ILE A 239 4.61 -0.53 -13.10
C ILE A 239 4.39 -2.03 -12.86
N ALA A 240 5.36 -2.73 -12.25
CA ALA A 240 5.26 -4.15 -11.95
C ALA A 240 4.12 -4.45 -10.98
N ALA A 241 4.02 -3.70 -9.87
CA ALA A 241 2.97 -3.86 -8.89
C ALA A 241 1.58 -3.58 -9.48
N LEU A 242 1.41 -2.52 -10.27
CA LEU A 242 0.16 -2.21 -10.98
C LEU A 242 -0.26 -3.35 -11.92
N ARG A 243 0.69 -3.93 -12.66
CA ARG A 243 0.40 -5.06 -13.55
C ARG A 243 -0.01 -6.30 -12.77
N LEU A 244 0.66 -6.59 -11.65
CA LEU A 244 0.29 -7.69 -10.75
C LEU A 244 -1.14 -7.49 -10.23
N TYR A 245 -1.45 -6.33 -9.66
CA TYR A 245 -2.78 -6.02 -9.15
C TYR A 245 -3.86 -6.17 -10.23
N ARG A 246 -3.63 -5.62 -11.42
CA ARG A 246 -4.61 -5.67 -12.53
C ARG A 246 -4.74 -7.05 -13.17
N SER A 247 -3.85 -7.99 -12.87
CA SER A 247 -3.92 -9.35 -13.42
C SER A 247 -5.00 -10.21 -12.74
N GLU A 248 -5.39 -9.87 -11.52
CA GLU A 248 -6.36 -10.63 -10.72
C GLU A 248 -7.21 -9.68 -9.87
N PRO A 249 -8.51 -9.50 -10.17
CA PRO A 249 -9.40 -8.64 -9.39
C PRO A 249 -9.64 -9.09 -7.94
N ASP A 250 -9.54 -10.38 -7.64
CA ASP A 250 -9.76 -10.92 -6.30
C ASP A 250 -8.47 -11.01 -5.48
N ALA A 251 -8.36 -10.12 -4.48
CA ALA A 251 -7.21 -10.10 -3.56
C ALA A 251 -7.04 -11.43 -2.81
N LEU A 252 -8.13 -12.11 -2.45
CA LEU A 252 -8.08 -13.36 -1.72
C LEU A 252 -7.43 -14.47 -2.56
N ALA A 253 -7.65 -14.46 -3.88
CA ALA A 253 -7.06 -15.42 -4.79
C ALA A 253 -5.51 -15.32 -4.82
N ILE A 254 -4.96 -14.11 -4.81
CA ILE A 254 -3.51 -13.88 -4.74
C ILE A 254 -2.99 -14.17 -3.33
N PHE A 255 -3.66 -13.66 -2.31
CA PHE A 255 -3.22 -13.79 -0.93
C PHE A 255 -3.14 -15.26 -0.51
N SER A 256 -4.11 -16.08 -0.90
CA SER A 256 -4.12 -17.52 -0.59
C SER A 256 -2.93 -18.29 -1.18
N GLN A 257 -2.26 -17.73 -2.19
CA GLN A 257 -1.05 -18.29 -2.81
C GLN A 257 0.25 -17.75 -2.18
N SER A 258 0.19 -16.80 -1.25
CA SER A 258 1.36 -16.20 -0.63
C SER A 258 2.02 -17.11 0.40
N ALA A 259 3.32 -16.90 0.63
CA ALA A 259 4.03 -17.62 1.69
C ALA A 259 3.49 -17.24 3.08
N ALA A 260 3.16 -15.97 3.30
CA ALA A 260 2.62 -15.48 4.57
C ALA A 260 1.25 -16.13 4.87
N ALA A 261 0.35 -16.19 3.89
CA ALA A 261 -0.93 -16.87 4.06
C ALA A 261 -0.77 -18.36 4.38
N ARG A 262 0.12 -19.07 3.67
CA ARG A 262 0.43 -20.47 3.99
C ARG A 262 0.92 -20.65 5.43
N ASN A 263 1.73 -19.71 5.94
CA ASN A 263 2.21 -19.76 7.32
C ASN A 263 1.05 -19.59 8.31
N VAL A 264 0.24 -18.56 8.12
CA VAL A 264 -0.92 -18.24 8.96
C VAL A 264 -1.94 -19.39 8.98
N VAL A 265 -2.21 -20.02 7.83
CA VAL A 265 -3.09 -21.19 7.73
C VAL A 265 -2.53 -22.39 8.51
N ARG A 266 -1.21 -22.65 8.44
CA ARG A 266 -0.57 -23.73 9.23
C ARG A 266 -0.69 -23.51 10.73
N LEU A 267 -0.75 -22.25 11.17
CA LEU A 267 -0.96 -21.87 12.57
C LEU A 267 -2.44 -21.91 13.00
N GLY A 268 -3.36 -22.32 12.12
CA GLY A 268 -4.80 -22.40 12.42
C GLY A 268 -5.55 -21.05 12.33
N LEU A 269 -4.90 -20.01 11.81
CA LEU A 269 -5.41 -18.63 11.77
C LEU A 269 -6.02 -18.28 10.40
N THR A 270 -6.67 -19.24 9.75
CA THR A 270 -7.15 -19.15 8.35
C THR A 270 -8.01 -17.91 8.05
N ASN A 271 -8.79 -17.44 9.03
CA ASN A 271 -9.66 -16.28 8.87
C ASN A 271 -8.89 -14.96 8.67
N ASP A 272 -7.62 -14.90 9.09
CA ASP A 272 -6.79 -13.71 8.93
C ASP A 272 -6.58 -13.36 7.46
N VAL A 273 -6.41 -14.36 6.58
CA VAL A 273 -6.16 -14.12 5.14
C VAL A 273 -7.35 -13.41 4.50
N ALA A 274 -8.55 -13.90 4.77
CA ALA A 274 -9.79 -13.28 4.28
C ALA A 274 -10.01 -11.89 4.90
N TYR A 275 -9.69 -11.72 6.19
CA TYR A 275 -9.77 -10.42 6.86
C TYR A 275 -8.82 -9.39 6.24
N CYS A 276 -7.57 -9.76 5.99
CA CYS A 276 -6.57 -8.91 5.35
C CYS A 276 -6.93 -8.55 3.90
N ALA A 277 -7.65 -9.42 3.18
CA ALA A 277 -8.08 -9.18 1.81
C ALA A 277 -9.25 -8.18 1.68
N GLN A 278 -9.92 -7.83 2.77
CA GLN A 278 -11.04 -6.89 2.75
C GLN A 278 -10.59 -5.50 2.27
N ARG A 279 -11.28 -4.96 1.28
CA ARG A 279 -10.93 -3.69 0.65
C ARG A 279 -11.76 -2.53 1.21
N ASN A 280 -11.08 -1.47 1.68
CA ASN A 280 -11.70 -0.19 2.07
C ASN A 280 -12.82 -0.28 3.11
N VAL A 281 -12.68 -1.19 4.08
CA VAL A 281 -13.64 -1.32 5.18
C VAL A 281 -13.18 -0.57 6.44
N SER A 282 -12.10 0.23 6.35
CA SER A 282 -11.64 1.14 7.42
C SER A 282 -11.21 2.50 6.87
N GLU A 283 -11.50 3.56 7.62
CA GLU A 283 -11.14 4.95 7.28
C GLU A 283 -9.94 5.47 8.10
N VAL A 284 -9.38 4.65 8.98
CA VAL A 284 -8.24 5.07 9.81
C VAL A 284 -6.93 5.04 9.02
N VAL A 285 -6.05 5.99 9.31
CA VAL A 285 -4.73 6.07 8.69
C VAL A 285 -3.69 6.12 9.81
N PRO A 286 -3.17 4.95 10.26
CA PRO A 286 -2.14 4.96 11.29
C PRO A 286 -0.89 5.66 10.77
N ARG A 287 -0.43 6.68 11.49
CA ARG A 287 0.71 7.51 11.11
C ARG A 287 1.78 7.54 12.19
N LEU A 288 3.04 7.44 11.76
CA LEU A 288 4.19 7.66 12.64
C LEU A 288 4.22 9.10 13.14
N GLY A 289 4.33 9.28 14.45
CA GLY A 289 4.26 10.56 15.15
C GLY A 289 2.83 11.00 15.55
N ARG A 290 1.79 10.23 15.19
CA ARG A 290 0.39 10.51 15.56
C ARG A 290 -0.24 9.35 16.33
N GLU A 291 -0.53 8.23 15.68
CA GLU A 291 -0.99 7.01 16.36
C GLU A 291 0.17 6.08 16.71
N LEU A 292 1.23 6.07 15.90
CA LEU A 292 2.38 5.18 16.03
C LEU A 292 3.61 5.94 16.54
N TYR A 293 4.39 5.35 17.44
CA TYR A 293 5.62 5.92 17.98
C TYR A 293 6.70 4.86 18.11
N LEU A 294 7.96 5.16 17.77
CA LEU A 294 9.05 4.21 17.97
C LEU A 294 9.46 4.18 19.45
N VAL A 295 9.77 3.00 19.99
CA VAL A 295 10.18 2.85 21.40
C VAL A 295 11.42 3.69 21.75
N GLU A 296 12.35 3.89 20.82
CA GLU A 296 13.53 4.77 20.98
C GLU A 296 13.15 6.25 21.22
N GLU A 297 12.02 6.71 20.67
CA GLU A 297 11.57 8.09 20.76
C GLU A 297 10.74 8.35 22.02
N THR A 298 10.07 7.33 22.57
CA THR A 298 9.24 7.48 23.76
C THR A 298 10.00 7.69 25.07
N VAL A 299 11.25 7.20 25.16
CA VAL A 299 12.13 7.54 26.31
C VAL A 299 12.39 9.06 26.35
N LYS A 300 12.45 9.72 25.17
CA LYS A 300 12.57 11.18 25.06
C LYS A 300 11.23 11.89 25.25
N ALA A 301 10.13 11.39 24.68
CA ALA A 301 8.80 11.99 24.83
C ALA A 301 8.35 12.06 26.31
N ARG A 302 8.67 11.04 27.12
CA ARG A 302 8.44 11.07 28.57
C ARG A 302 9.17 12.20 29.29
N ARG A 303 10.38 12.59 28.85
CA ARG A 303 11.09 13.74 29.44
C ARG A 303 10.44 15.07 29.10
N LEU A 304 9.71 15.16 28.00
CA LEU A 304 9.00 16.37 27.57
C LEU A 304 7.62 16.49 28.25
N ASP A 305 6.89 15.37 28.38
CA ASP A 305 5.61 15.35 29.08
C ASP A 305 5.73 15.41 30.61
N ALA A 306 6.92 15.10 31.17
CA ALA A 306 7.22 15.19 32.60
C ALA A 306 7.77 16.56 33.05
N SER A 307 7.50 17.65 32.32
CA SER A 307 7.83 18.99 32.82
C SER A 307 6.99 19.32 34.06
N PRO A 308 7.59 19.78 35.17
CA PRO A 308 6.92 19.86 36.46
C PRO A 308 5.79 20.90 36.42
N ARG A 309 4.55 20.42 36.61
CA ARG A 309 3.47 21.30 37.07
C ARG A 309 3.74 21.69 38.52
N GLY A 310 4.00 22.98 38.73
CA GLY A 310 4.03 23.63 40.04
C GLY A 310 5.45 23.98 40.48
N THR A 311 5.73 25.20 40.95
CA THR A 311 5.02 25.80 42.08
C THR A 311 4.69 27.28 41.87
N ALA A 312 3.40 27.63 41.94
CA ALA A 312 2.98 28.93 42.44
C ALA A 312 3.04 28.87 43.98
N LYS A 313 3.81 29.78 44.57
CA LYS A 313 3.65 30.27 45.94
C LYS A 313 3.90 31.77 45.91
#